data_AF-A1UDF2-F1
#
_entry.id   AF-A1UDF2-F1
#
_cell.length_a   1.000
_cell.length_b   1.000
_cell.length_c   1.000
_cell.angle_alpha   90.00
_cell.angle_beta   90.00
_cell.angle_gamma   90.00
#
_symmetry.space_group_name_H-M   'P 1'
#
loop_
_entity.id
_entity.type
_entity.pdbx_description
1 polymer ?
#
loop_
_entity_poly.entity_id
_entity_poly.type
_entity_poly.pdbx_seq_one_letter_code
_entity_poly.pdbx_strand_id
1 'polypeptide(L)'
;MARKNYPDEFKRDAVALYRDTEGATIAQIAAELGVSEATLSAWCKSAGVPIRHRRGVVVAEPVPGAESPEQELARLRSEVKALRATEARLSTERDILRSAAKYFAGETNW
;
A
#
# COMPACT_ATOMS: atom_id res chain seq x y z
N MET A 1 17.62 27.39 -21.80
CA MET A 1 18.18 26.18 -21.17
C MET A 1 18.32 25.09 -22.22
N ALA A 2 19.49 24.46 -22.33
CA ALA A 2 19.70 23.35 -23.26
C ALA A 2 18.75 22.19 -22.92
N ARG A 3 17.95 21.74 -23.89
CA ARG A 3 17.14 20.52 -23.72
C ARG A 3 18.10 19.35 -23.60
N LYS A 4 18.21 18.78 -22.41
CA LYS A 4 18.85 17.47 -22.21
C LYS A 4 18.11 16.47 -23.09
N ASN A 5 18.80 15.94 -24.11
CA ASN A 5 18.23 14.96 -25.00
C ASN A 5 18.43 13.58 -24.38
N TYR A 6 17.35 12.99 -23.88
CA TYR A 6 17.38 11.64 -23.33
C TYR A 6 17.19 10.63 -24.48
N PRO A 7 17.95 9.52 -24.51
CA PRO A 7 17.73 8.44 -25.46
C PRO A 7 16.30 7.90 -25.37
N ASP A 8 15.73 7.45 -26.47
CA ASP A 8 14.35 6.95 -26.47
C ASP A 8 14.17 5.66 -25.66
N GLU A 9 15.22 4.83 -25.57
CA GLU A 9 15.27 3.66 -24.68
C GLU A 9 15.10 4.10 -23.22
N PHE A 10 15.87 5.10 -22.79
CA PHE A 10 15.77 5.62 -21.43
C PHE A 10 14.38 6.17 -21.10
N LYS A 11 13.73 6.86 -22.05
CA LYS A 11 12.36 7.35 -21.86
C LYS A 11 11.37 6.20 -21.68
N ARG A 12 11.50 5.14 -22.49
CA ARG A 12 10.63 3.96 -22.41
C ARG A 12 10.80 3.23 -21.09
N ASP A 13 12.04 3.04 -20.65
CA ASP A 13 12.35 2.36 -19.39
C ASP A 13 11.87 3.19 -18.19
N ALA A 14 12.03 4.51 -18.22
CA ALA A 14 11.51 5.41 -17.19
C ALA A 14 9.97 5.34 -17.07
N VAL A 15 9.28 5.25 -18.21
CA VAL A 15 7.82 5.10 -18.23
C VAL A 15 7.38 3.70 -17.78
N ALA A 16 8.11 2.65 -18.16
CA ALA A 16 7.85 1.27 -17.71
C ALA A 16 8.03 1.15 -16.20
N LEU A 17 9.13 1.70 -15.66
CA LEU A 17 9.39 1.74 -14.22
C LEU A 17 8.25 2.42 -13.45
N TYR A 18 7.76 3.54 -13.95
CA TYR A 18 6.62 4.25 -13.35
C TYR A 18 5.31 3.45 -13.40
N ARG A 19 5.09 2.68 -14.47
CA ARG A 19 3.90 1.84 -14.64
C ARG A 19 3.93 0.65 -13.69
N ASP A 20 5.08 -0.02 -13.58
CA ASP A 20 5.25 -1.28 -12.86
C ASP A 20 5.37 -1.07 -11.34
N THR A 21 5.82 0.10 -10.91
CA THR A 21 5.93 0.43 -9.48
C THR A 21 4.60 0.95 -8.95
N GLU A 22 3.76 0.05 -8.47
CA GLU A 22 2.49 0.43 -7.85
C GLU A 22 2.68 1.31 -6.61
N GLY A 23 2.04 2.48 -6.61
CA GLY A 23 2.07 3.43 -5.49
C GLY A 23 3.21 4.45 -5.56
N ALA A 24 4.17 4.30 -6.46
CA ALA A 24 5.21 5.31 -6.66
C ALA A 24 4.65 6.60 -7.28
N THR A 25 5.17 7.73 -6.82
CA THR A 25 4.83 9.04 -7.38
C THR A 25 5.81 9.43 -8.48
N ILE A 26 5.39 10.29 -9.41
CA ILE A 26 6.31 10.86 -10.41
C ILE A 26 7.49 11.56 -9.75
N ALA A 27 7.27 12.23 -8.63
CA ALA A 27 8.32 12.89 -7.86
C ALA A 27 9.41 11.92 -7.40
N GLN A 28 9.00 10.77 -6.88
CA GLN A 28 9.91 9.73 -6.41
C GLN A 28 10.72 9.13 -7.57
N ILE A 29 10.05 8.67 -8.63
CA ILE A 29 10.72 8.05 -9.78
C ILE A 29 11.62 9.07 -10.50
N ALA A 30 11.20 10.34 -10.60
CA ALA A 30 12.02 11.38 -11.20
C ALA A 30 13.29 11.66 -10.38
N ALA A 31 13.19 11.68 -9.04
CA ALA A 31 14.33 11.85 -8.15
C ALA A 31 15.32 10.66 -8.26
N GLU A 32 14.82 9.43 -8.29
CA GLU A 32 15.62 8.21 -8.44
C GLU A 32 16.36 8.18 -9.79
N LEU A 33 15.70 8.61 -10.86
CA LEU A 33 16.27 8.67 -12.21
C LEU A 33 17.11 9.94 -12.48
N GLY A 34 17.16 10.89 -11.54
CA GLY A 34 17.87 12.17 -11.71
C GLY A 34 17.28 13.08 -12.80
N VAL A 35 16.00 12.92 -13.12
CA VAL A 35 15.27 13.73 -14.11
C VAL A 35 14.28 14.67 -13.44
N SER A 36 13.82 15.69 -14.17
CA SER A 36 12.78 16.58 -13.63
C SER A 36 11.41 15.92 -13.66
N GLU A 37 10.58 16.18 -12.64
CA GLU A 37 9.21 15.68 -12.57
C GLU A 37 8.39 16.04 -13.82
N ALA A 38 8.57 17.26 -14.33
CA ALA A 38 7.89 17.75 -15.54
C ALA A 38 8.29 16.96 -16.79
N THR A 39 9.56 16.54 -16.87
CA THR A 39 10.06 15.71 -17.98
C THR A 39 9.48 14.31 -17.96
N LEU A 40 9.50 13.65 -16.80
CA LEU A 40 8.92 12.32 -16.65
C LEU A 40 7.39 12.34 -16.87
N SER A 41 6.71 13.39 -16.38
CA SER A 41 5.29 13.65 -16.63
C SER A 41 4.97 13.76 -18.12
N ALA A 42 5.78 14.48 -18.89
CA ALA A 42 5.60 14.59 -20.34
C ALA A 42 5.72 13.22 -21.04
N TRP A 43 6.71 12.40 -20.65
CA TRP A 43 6.88 11.07 -21.23
C TRP A 43 5.73 10.12 -20.90
N CYS A 44 5.27 10.11 -19.65
CA CYS A 44 4.10 9.32 -19.26
C CYS A 44 2.85 9.72 -20.05
N LYS A 45 2.61 11.04 -20.23
CA LYS A 45 1.50 11.54 -21.06
C LYS A 45 1.62 11.10 -22.52
N SER A 46 2.80 11.24 -23.12
CA SER A 46 3.05 10.80 -24.50
C SER A 46 2.87 9.29 -24.68
N ALA A 47 3.14 8.51 -23.64
CA ALA A 47 2.94 7.05 -23.64
C ALA A 47 1.53 6.61 -23.20
N GLY A 48 0.61 7.55 -22.95
CA GLY A 48 -0.75 7.25 -22.50
C GLY A 48 -0.84 6.65 -21.09
N VAL A 49 0.21 6.80 -20.27
CA VAL A 49 0.23 6.31 -18.89
C VAL A 49 -0.45 7.33 -17.98
N PRO A 50 -1.53 6.96 -17.26
CA PRO A 50 -2.19 7.88 -16.36
C PRO A 50 -1.25 8.29 -15.24
N ILE A 51 -1.10 9.59 -15.06
CA ILE A 51 -0.29 10.15 -13.99
C ILE A 51 -1.07 10.02 -12.69
N ARG A 52 -0.63 9.08 -11.86
CA ARG A 52 -0.87 9.06 -10.42
C ARG A 52 -0.25 10.33 -9.87
N HIS A 53 -1.05 11.39 -9.79
CA HIS A 53 -0.67 12.57 -9.02
C HIS A 53 -0.35 12.10 -7.60
N ARG A 54 0.60 12.79 -6.96
CA ARG A 54 0.74 12.71 -5.51
C ARG A 54 -0.69 12.80 -4.99
N ARG A 55 -1.18 11.73 -4.34
CA ARG A 55 -2.22 11.88 -3.34
C ARG A 55 -1.54 12.65 -2.22
N GLY A 56 -1.23 13.91 -2.51
CA GLY A 56 -1.03 14.90 -1.50
C GLY A 56 -2.35 14.89 -0.75
N VAL A 57 -2.31 15.46 0.43
CA VAL A 57 -3.51 15.97 1.07
C VAL A 57 -4.11 17.00 0.10
N VAL A 58 -4.77 16.55 -0.96
CA VAL A 58 -5.94 17.24 -1.47
C VAL A 58 -6.86 17.12 -0.27
N VAL A 59 -7.04 18.25 0.40
CA VAL A 59 -8.32 18.54 1.02
C VAL A 59 -9.29 18.47 -0.16
N ALA A 60 -9.65 17.25 -0.57
CA ALA A 60 -10.77 17.04 -1.45
C ALA A 60 -11.91 17.68 -0.68
N GLU A 61 -12.54 18.69 -1.28
CA GLU A 61 -13.82 19.14 -0.78
C GLU A 61 -14.63 17.88 -0.44
N PRO A 62 -15.10 17.75 0.81
CA PRO A 62 -15.67 16.49 1.27
C PRO A 62 -16.78 16.13 0.31
N VAL A 63 -16.57 15.07 -0.47
CA VAL A 63 -17.66 14.45 -1.23
C VAL A 63 -18.67 14.06 -0.15
N PRO A 64 -19.90 14.60 -0.17
CA PRO A 64 -20.87 14.29 0.88
C PRO A 64 -21.12 12.78 0.84
N GLY A 65 -20.65 12.08 1.88
CA GLY A 65 -20.75 10.62 2.02
C GLY A 65 -19.43 9.84 1.86
N ALA A 66 -18.31 10.46 1.49
CA ALA A 66 -17.01 9.80 1.57
C ALA A 66 -16.47 9.89 3.00
N GLU A 67 -16.10 8.74 3.59
CA GLU A 67 -15.43 8.72 4.89
C GLU A 67 -14.14 9.53 4.83
N SER A 68 -13.95 10.42 5.81
CA SER A 68 -12.70 11.16 5.92
C SER A 68 -11.54 10.18 6.19
N PRO A 69 -10.30 10.51 5.80
CA PRO A 69 -9.14 9.67 6.12
C PRO A 69 -8.99 9.44 7.63
N GLU A 70 -9.43 10.38 8.47
CA GLU A 70 -9.44 10.24 9.92
C GLU A 70 -10.50 9.25 10.41
N GLN A 71 -11.69 9.26 9.79
CA GLN A 71 -12.77 8.30 10.08
C GLN A 71 -12.37 6.88 9.66
N GLU A 72 -11.76 6.73 8.49
CA GLU A 72 -11.22 5.45 8.03
C GLU A 72 -10.13 4.94 8.97
N LEU A 73 -9.18 5.80 9.37
CA LEU A 73 -8.15 5.45 10.34
C LEU A 73 -8.73 5.05 11.71
N ALA A 74 -9.76 5.73 12.19
CA ALA A 74 -10.43 5.40 13.44
C ALA A 74 -11.13 4.03 13.35
N ARG A 75 -11.84 3.76 12.25
CA ARG A 75 -12.49 2.46 11.99
C ARG A 75 -11.47 1.33 11.89
N LEU A 76 -10.39 1.51 11.12
CA LEU A 76 -9.35 0.49 10.98
C LEU A 76 -8.66 0.22 12.32
N ARG A 77 -8.41 1.24 13.14
CA ARG A 77 -7.84 1.05 14.49
C ARG A 77 -8.77 0.27 15.42
N SER A 78 -10.07 0.53 15.36
CA SER A 78 -11.05 -0.22 16.18
C SER A 78 -11.17 -1.67 15.71
N GLU A 79 -11.17 -1.91 14.40
CA GLU A 79 -11.17 -3.24 13.80
C GLU A 79 -9.92 -4.04 14.17
N VAL A 80 -8.73 -3.45 14.05
CA VAL A 80 -7.47 -4.09 14.46
C VAL A 80 -7.49 -4.45 15.95
N LYS A 81 -8.06 -3.58 16.81
CA LYS A 81 -8.20 -3.88 18.24
C LYS A 81 -9.14 -5.05 18.48
N ALA A 82 -10.27 -5.12 17.76
CA ALA A 82 -11.22 -6.22 17.88
C ALA A 82 -10.62 -7.55 17.41
N LEU A 83 -9.93 -7.54 16.26
CA LEU A 83 -9.26 -8.73 15.71
C LEU A 83 -8.17 -9.26 16.64
N ARG A 84 -7.38 -8.38 17.26
CA ARG A 84 -6.37 -8.81 18.25
C ARG A 84 -7.01 -9.43 19.50
N ALA A 85 -8.16 -8.91 19.93
CA ALA A 85 -8.89 -9.48 21.06
C ALA A 85 -9.46 -10.87 20.74
N THR A 86 -10.00 -11.07 19.54
CA THR A 86 -10.48 -12.39 19.10
C THR A 86 -9.34 -13.39 18.94
N GLU A 87 -8.21 -12.96 18.36
CA GLU A 87 -7.00 -13.79 18.24
C GLU A 87 -6.50 -14.26 19.61
N ALA A 88 -6.40 -13.36 20.60
CA ALA A 88 -5.98 -13.71 21.95
C ALA A 88 -6.93 -14.72 22.61
N ARG A 89 -8.24 -14.55 22.43
CA ARG A 89 -9.25 -15.48 22.93
C ARG A 89 -9.10 -16.86 22.29
N LEU A 90 -9.02 -16.92 20.96
CA LEU A 90 -8.90 -18.18 20.23
C LEU A 90 -7.59 -18.92 20.55
N SER A 91 -6.48 -18.18 20.72
CA SER A 91 -5.22 -18.77 21.17
C SER A 91 -5.39 -19.44 22.54
N THR A 92 -6.04 -18.75 23.48
CA THR A 92 -6.31 -19.29 24.82
C THR A 92 -7.19 -20.54 24.76
N GLU A 93 -8.29 -20.50 23.99
CA GLU A 93 -9.18 -21.65 23.80
C GLU A 93 -8.42 -22.85 23.19
N ARG A 94 -7.59 -22.60 22.17
CA ARG A 94 -6.75 -23.63 21.53
C ARG A 94 -5.77 -24.26 22.53
N ASP A 95 -5.15 -23.45 23.39
CA ASP A 95 -4.16 -23.94 24.35
C ASP A 95 -4.83 -24.78 25.46
N ILE A 96 -6.05 -24.41 25.88
CA ILE A 96 -6.88 -25.22 26.78
C ILE A 96 -7.23 -26.56 26.12
N LEU A 97 -7.74 -26.53 24.88
CA LEU A 97 -8.11 -27.76 24.16
C LEU A 97 -6.90 -28.68 23.93
N ARG A 98 -5.73 -28.11 23.61
CA ARG A 98 -4.48 -28.86 23.48
C ARG A 98 -4.07 -29.51 24.81
N SER A 99 -4.22 -28.79 25.91
CA SER A 99 -3.91 -29.32 27.25
C SER A 99 -4.87 -30.45 27.63
N ALA A 100 -6.17 -30.29 27.36
CA ALA A 100 -7.17 -31.33 27.56
C ALA A 100 -6.89 -32.57 26.69
N ALA A 101 -6.59 -32.40 25.41
CA ALA A 101 -6.25 -33.50 24.51
C ALA A 101 -5.01 -34.29 24.99
N LYS A 102 -3.99 -33.61 25.51
CA LYS A 102 -2.81 -34.27 26.12
C LYS A 102 -3.18 -35.04 27.38
N TYR A 103 -4.01 -34.47 28.24
CA TYR A 103 -4.49 -35.11 29.46
C TYR A 103 -5.24 -36.41 29.12
N PHE A 104 -6.23 -36.34 28.23
CA PHE A 104 -7.01 -37.52 27.83
C PHE A 104 -6.17 -38.58 27.09
N ALA A 105 -5.23 -38.18 26.23
CA ALA A 105 -4.34 -39.13 25.55
C ALA A 105 -3.37 -39.85 26.51
N GLY A 106 -3.08 -39.27 27.68
CA GLY A 106 -2.29 -39.90 28.73
C GLY A 106 -3.10 -40.84 29.63
N GLU A 107 -4.40 -40.57 29.81
CA GLU A 107 -5.31 -41.39 30.64
C GLU A 107 -5.92 -42.59 29.90
N THR A 108 -6.02 -42.57 28.57
CA THR A 108 -6.57 -43.69 27.76
C THR A 108 -5.58 -44.83 27.51
N ASN A 109 -4.50 -44.90 28.29
CA ASN A 109 -3.52 -45.99 28.24
C ASN A 109 -3.94 -47.11 29.22
N TRP A 110 -4.95 -47.89 28.84
CA TRP A 110 -5.34 -49.18 29.43
C TRP A 110 -5.34 -50.26 28.34
#